data_AF-A0A068UAC2-F1
#
_entry.id   AF-A0A068UAC2-F1
#
_cell.length_a   1.000
_cell.length_b   1.000
_cell.length_c   1.000
_cell.angle_alpha   90.00
_cell.angle_beta   90.00
_cell.angle_gamma   90.00
#
_symmetry.space_group_name_H-M   'P 1'
#
loop_
_entity.id
_entity.type
_entity.pdbx_description
1 polymer ?
#
loop_
_entity_poly.entity_id
_entity_poly.type
_entity_poly.pdbx_seq_one_letter_code
_entity_poly.pdbx_strand_id
1 'polypeptide(L)'
;MAIGIKAVPFAVVAQVLGVAGIIMVLIWNISFRGGLAWESANKSLIFNIHPVLMLLGLIVIGGEAIITYKTLPLRKELKKLIHLVLHAIALILGIIGIYTAFKFHNESNIVNLYSLHSWLGIGIIVLYGIQWIYGFLVFFYPGGSSEIRQESLPWHVVFGLFVYILAVGNASLGYLEKLTFLENSGLEKYGAEAFLVNFTALVTILFGTFVVLTVFSKPVAEDEYSYSAIN
;
A
#
# COMPACT_ATOMS: atom_id res chain seq x y z
N MET A 1 -15.81 -11.37 -13.18
CA MET A 1 -16.66 -10.67 -14.17
C MET A 1 -16.07 -9.28 -14.37
N ALA A 2 -15.66 -8.92 -15.58
CA ALA A 2 -15.07 -7.60 -15.84
C ALA A 2 -16.17 -6.59 -16.16
N ILE A 3 -16.16 -5.42 -15.53
CA ILE A 3 -17.01 -4.29 -15.97
C ILE A 3 -16.62 -3.95 -17.42
N GLY A 4 -17.60 -3.51 -18.23
CA GLY A 4 -17.42 -3.28 -19.68
C GLY A 4 -16.33 -2.24 -20.05
N ILE A 5 -15.74 -1.59 -19.05
CA ILE A 5 -14.83 -0.45 -19.10
C ILE A 5 -13.37 -0.92 -19.09
N LYS A 6 -12.49 -0.21 -19.80
CA LYS A 6 -11.04 -0.47 -19.84
C LYS A 6 -10.39 -0.11 -18.50
N ALA A 7 -9.36 -0.86 -18.09
CA ALA A 7 -8.63 -0.63 -16.84
C ALA A 7 -7.81 0.67 -16.82
N VAL A 8 -7.28 1.09 -17.98
CA VAL A 8 -6.31 2.20 -18.07
C VAL A 8 -6.81 3.51 -17.48
N PRO A 9 -8.03 4.02 -17.78
CA PRO A 9 -8.48 5.29 -17.20
C PRO A 9 -8.54 5.26 -15.67
N PHE A 10 -9.00 4.16 -15.07
CA PHE A 10 -9.03 4.01 -13.61
C PHE A 10 -7.63 3.93 -13.02
N ALA A 11 -6.72 3.21 -13.69
CA ALA A 11 -5.32 3.13 -13.27
C ALA A 11 -4.62 4.48 -13.31
N VAL A 12 -4.85 5.29 -14.35
CA VAL A 12 -4.28 6.65 -14.45
C VAL A 12 -4.76 7.52 -13.31
N VAL A 13 -6.06 7.45 -12.96
CA VAL A 13 -6.58 8.19 -11.80
C VAL A 13 -5.95 7.69 -10.49
N ALA A 14 -5.82 6.37 -10.31
CA ALA A 14 -5.10 5.82 -9.17
C ALA A 14 -3.67 6.35 -9.11
N GLN A 15 -2.91 6.34 -10.21
CA GLN A 15 -1.53 6.81 -10.24
C GLN A 15 -1.41 8.30 -9.88
N VAL A 16 -2.29 9.16 -10.40
CA VAL A 16 -2.32 10.59 -10.04
C VAL A 16 -2.61 10.76 -8.55
N LEU A 17 -3.59 10.02 -8.00
CA LEU A 17 -3.91 10.03 -6.58
C LEU A 17 -2.76 9.50 -5.72
N GLY A 18 -2.05 8.46 -6.18
CA GLY A 18 -0.89 7.89 -5.49
C GLY A 18 0.26 8.90 -5.39
N VAL A 19 0.56 9.60 -6.49
CA VAL A 19 1.55 10.69 -6.50
C VAL A 19 1.13 11.82 -5.56
N ALA A 20 -0.13 12.25 -5.63
CA ALA A 20 -0.67 13.28 -4.75
C ALA A 20 -0.57 12.88 -3.27
N GLY A 21 -0.97 11.65 -2.92
CA GLY A 21 -0.89 11.12 -1.56
C GLY A 21 0.54 11.08 -1.02
N ILE A 22 1.51 10.65 -1.84
CA ILE A 22 2.93 10.65 -1.48
C ILE A 22 3.41 12.09 -1.20
N ILE A 23 3.09 13.05 -2.07
CA ILE A 23 3.47 14.44 -1.88
C ILE A 23 2.85 14.99 -0.58
N MET A 24 1.57 14.72 -0.33
CA MET A 24 0.88 15.22 0.85
C MET A 24 1.43 14.62 2.16
N VAL A 25 1.70 13.30 2.20
CA VAL A 25 2.28 12.67 3.40
C VAL A 25 3.72 13.16 3.65
N LEU A 26 4.48 13.47 2.60
CA LEU A 26 5.81 14.05 2.72
C LEU A 26 5.74 15.50 3.20
N ILE A 27 4.85 16.33 2.66
CA ILE A 27 4.63 17.70 3.14
C ILE A 27 4.25 17.67 4.62
N TRP A 28 3.32 16.78 5.01
CA TRP A 28 2.93 16.64 6.40
C TRP A 28 4.15 16.31 7.27
N ASN A 29 4.88 15.23 6.96
CA ASN A 29 5.93 14.75 7.84
C ASN A 29 7.23 15.58 7.80
N ILE A 30 7.55 16.21 6.66
CA ILE A 30 8.76 17.03 6.52
C ILE A 30 8.51 18.47 6.95
N SER A 31 7.44 19.09 6.45
CA SER A 31 7.21 20.54 6.66
C SER A 31 6.45 20.83 7.95
N PHE A 32 5.39 20.07 8.25
CA PHE A 32 4.59 20.29 9.46
C PHE A 32 5.16 19.56 10.68
N ARG A 33 5.62 18.30 10.51
CA ARG A 33 6.12 17.49 11.64
C ARG A 33 7.62 17.61 11.90
N GLY A 34 8.33 18.43 11.12
CA GLY A 34 9.74 18.76 11.37
C GLY A 34 10.77 17.77 10.85
N GLY A 35 10.40 16.81 10.00
CA GLY A 35 11.34 15.94 9.30
C GLY A 35 11.21 14.45 9.62
N LEU A 36 12.13 13.69 9.03
CA LEU A 36 12.26 12.24 9.16
C LEU A 36 13.65 11.94 9.71
N ALA A 37 13.75 11.15 10.79
CA ALA A 37 15.05 10.79 11.36
C ALA A 37 15.02 9.36 11.91
N TRP A 38 16.03 8.55 11.57
CA TRP A 38 16.16 7.20 12.14
C TRP A 38 16.48 7.23 13.63
N GLU A 39 17.26 8.23 14.05
CA GLU A 39 17.61 8.51 15.44
C GLU A 39 17.51 10.02 15.69
N SER A 40 16.93 10.40 16.82
CA SER A 40 16.82 11.80 17.23
C SER A 40 16.57 11.88 18.73
N ALA A 41 16.91 13.02 19.34
CA ALA A 41 16.42 13.37 20.67
C ALA A 41 14.90 13.62 20.64
N ASN A 42 14.39 14.25 19.56
CA ASN A 42 12.97 14.36 19.31
C ASN A 42 12.45 13.07 18.65
N LYS A 43 11.94 12.15 19.47
CA LYS A 43 11.47 10.83 19.02
C LYS A 43 10.32 10.90 18.01
N SER A 44 9.56 12.00 17.95
CA SER A 44 8.50 12.16 16.94
C SER A 44 9.02 12.11 15.50
N LEU A 45 10.27 12.49 15.25
CA LEU A 45 10.89 12.40 13.91
C LEU A 45 11.11 10.95 13.45
N ILE A 46 11.24 10.02 14.40
CA ILE A 46 11.31 8.58 14.13
C ILE A 46 9.91 8.09 13.74
N PHE A 47 8.88 8.50 14.48
CA PHE A 47 7.49 8.16 14.16
C PHE A 47 7.08 8.66 12.78
N ASN A 48 7.51 9.86 12.37
CA ASN A 48 7.13 10.44 11.07
C ASN A 48 7.52 9.56 9.86
N ILE A 49 8.49 8.63 10.03
CA ILE A 49 8.84 7.63 9.01
C ILE A 49 7.70 6.63 8.79
N HIS A 50 6.97 6.26 9.86
CA HIS A 50 5.88 5.30 9.82
C HIS A 50 4.81 5.64 8.77
N PRO A 51 4.06 6.77 8.85
CA PRO A 51 3.00 7.06 7.90
C PRO A 51 3.51 7.20 6.46
N VAL A 52 4.75 7.68 6.26
CA VAL A 52 5.37 7.77 4.92
C VAL A 52 5.58 6.38 4.34
N LEU A 53 6.21 5.47 5.09
CA LEU A 53 6.49 4.11 4.61
C LEU A 53 5.23 3.26 4.48
N MET A 54 4.24 3.43 5.37
CA MET A 54 2.97 2.71 5.28
C MET A 54 2.18 3.13 4.03
N LEU A 55 2.10 4.43 3.74
CA LEU A 55 1.43 4.92 2.53
C LEU A 55 2.19 4.51 1.26
N LEU A 56 3.51 4.73 1.21
CA LEU A 56 4.30 4.39 0.03
C LEU A 56 4.30 2.88 -0.24
N GLY A 57 4.56 2.08 0.80
CA GLY A 57 4.70 0.63 0.70
C GLY A 57 3.37 -0.08 0.52
N LEU A 58 2.61 -0.24 1.61
CA LEU A 58 1.42 -1.11 1.61
C LEU A 58 0.26 -0.55 0.80
N ILE A 59 0.16 0.78 0.68
CA ILE A 59 -0.91 1.41 -0.10
C ILE A 59 -0.47 1.59 -1.55
N VAL A 60 0.45 2.51 -1.84
CA VAL A 60 0.74 2.90 -3.24
C VAL A 60 1.42 1.78 -4.02
N ILE A 61 2.58 1.29 -3.57
CA ILE A 61 3.30 0.22 -4.27
C ILE A 61 2.49 -1.08 -4.25
N GLY A 62 1.83 -1.41 -3.13
CA GLY A 62 0.92 -2.54 -3.03
C GLY A 62 -0.25 -2.46 -4.03
N GLY A 63 -0.83 -1.27 -4.21
CA GLY A 63 -1.90 -1.00 -5.16
C GLY A 63 -1.44 -1.12 -6.61
N GLU A 64 -0.27 -0.57 -6.96
CA GLU A 64 0.33 -0.73 -8.30
C GLU A 64 0.64 -2.20 -8.62
N ALA A 65 1.12 -2.96 -7.63
CA ALA A 65 1.35 -4.40 -7.77
C ALA A 65 0.05 -5.16 -8.09
N ILE A 66 -1.06 -4.81 -7.43
CA ILE A 66 -2.37 -5.42 -7.66
C ILE A 66 -2.86 -5.19 -9.09
N ILE A 67 -2.69 -3.99 -9.63
CA ILE A 67 -3.22 -3.63 -10.96
C ILE A 67 -2.28 -3.98 -12.13
N THR A 68 -1.05 -4.42 -11.85
CA THR A 68 -0.01 -4.77 -12.83
C THR A 68 -0.53 -5.65 -13.98
N TYR A 69 -1.31 -6.69 -13.67
CA TYR A 69 -1.88 -7.61 -14.68
C TYR A 69 -2.95 -6.99 -15.57
N LYS A 70 -3.51 -5.84 -15.17
CA LYS A 70 -4.56 -5.13 -15.89
C LYS A 70 -4.03 -3.97 -16.73
N THR A 71 -2.90 -3.40 -16.33
CA THR A 71 -2.43 -2.12 -16.87
C THR A 71 -1.22 -2.25 -17.78
N LEU A 72 -0.35 -3.24 -17.55
CA LEU A 72 0.86 -3.41 -18.36
C LEU A 72 0.59 -4.26 -19.60
N PRO A 73 0.91 -3.78 -20.83
CA PRO A 73 0.77 -4.56 -22.06
C PRO A 73 1.91 -5.56 -22.26
N LEU A 74 2.43 -6.15 -21.18
CA LEU A 74 3.59 -7.03 -21.18
C LEU A 74 3.19 -8.50 -21.19
N ARG A 75 4.16 -9.38 -21.49
CA ARG A 75 3.99 -10.84 -21.37
C ARG A 75 3.64 -11.28 -19.95
N LYS A 76 2.80 -12.31 -19.82
CA LYS A 76 2.32 -12.82 -18.52
C LYS A 76 3.43 -13.08 -17.49
N GLU A 77 4.54 -13.67 -17.91
CA GLU A 77 5.66 -13.97 -17.01
C GLU A 77 6.36 -12.71 -16.47
N LEU A 78 6.46 -11.66 -17.30
CA LEU A 78 7.02 -10.38 -16.86
C LEU A 78 6.05 -9.65 -15.90
N LYS A 79 4.75 -9.68 -16.18
CA LYS A 79 3.70 -9.14 -15.27
C LYS A 79 3.75 -9.84 -13.91
N LYS A 80 3.96 -11.17 -13.91
CA LYS A 80 4.13 -11.97 -12.70
C LYS A 80 5.35 -11.56 -11.88
N LEU A 81 6.49 -11.40 -12.54
CA LEU A 81 7.72 -10.96 -11.88
C LEU A 81 7.57 -9.57 -11.26
N ILE A 82 7.01 -8.61 -12.02
CA ILE A 82 6.78 -7.24 -11.54
C ILE A 82 5.83 -7.26 -10.33
N HIS A 83 4.71 -7.96 -10.42
CA HIS A 83 3.76 -8.12 -9.31
C HIS A 83 4.44 -8.67 -8.04
N LEU A 84 5.22 -9.74 -8.18
CA LEU A 84 5.96 -10.36 -7.07
C LEU A 84 6.96 -9.38 -6.42
N VAL A 85 7.77 -8.70 -7.24
CA VAL A 85 8.81 -7.78 -6.77
C VAL A 85 8.20 -6.55 -6.10
N LEU A 86 7.17 -5.95 -6.69
CA LEU A 86 6.50 -4.79 -6.10
C LEU A 86 5.86 -5.15 -4.74
N HIS A 87 5.20 -6.30 -4.63
CA HIS A 87 4.69 -6.73 -3.32
C HIS A 87 5.80 -7.02 -2.31
N ALA A 88 6.96 -7.53 -2.73
CA ALA A 88 8.11 -7.71 -1.85
C ALA A 88 8.65 -6.36 -1.32
N ILE A 89 8.77 -5.36 -2.19
CA ILE A 89 9.17 -4.00 -1.80
C ILE A 89 8.16 -3.42 -0.81
N ALA A 90 6.86 -3.52 -1.13
CA ALA A 90 5.79 -3.06 -0.24
C ALA A 90 5.85 -3.73 1.14
N LEU A 91 6.09 -5.04 1.19
CA LEU A 91 6.24 -5.78 2.45
C LEU A 91 7.45 -5.30 3.27
N ILE A 92 8.61 -5.12 2.63
CA ILE A 92 9.82 -4.62 3.30
C ILE A 92 9.59 -3.22 3.86
N LEU A 93 9.02 -2.30 3.07
CA LEU A 93 8.70 -0.95 3.52
C LEU A 93 7.67 -0.96 4.66
N GLY A 94 6.66 -1.81 4.59
CA GLY A 94 5.67 -1.99 5.66
C GLY A 94 6.29 -2.50 6.97
N ILE A 95 7.20 -3.47 6.90
CA ILE A 95 7.95 -3.98 8.06
C ILE A 95 8.79 -2.86 8.69
N ILE A 96 9.53 -2.10 7.88
CA ILE A 96 10.34 -0.98 8.37
C ILE A 96 9.44 0.11 8.96
N GLY A 97 8.33 0.45 8.30
CA GLY A 97 7.35 1.41 8.80
C GLY A 97 6.81 1.02 10.17
N ILE A 98 6.37 -0.23 10.34
CA ILE A 98 5.92 -0.75 11.64
C ILE A 98 7.06 -0.71 12.67
N TYR A 99 8.27 -1.15 12.30
CA TYR A 99 9.43 -1.10 13.18
C TYR A 99 9.68 0.32 13.71
N THR A 100 9.58 1.36 12.88
CA THR A 100 9.77 2.75 13.35
C THR A 100 8.72 3.22 14.35
N ALA A 101 7.48 2.72 14.26
CA ALA A 101 6.45 2.98 15.27
C ALA A 101 6.76 2.30 16.61
N PHE A 102 7.20 1.04 16.58
CA PHE A 102 7.66 0.33 17.79
C PHE A 102 8.89 1.01 18.41
N LYS A 103 9.86 1.41 17.58
CA LYS A 103 11.05 2.15 18.04
C LYS A 103 10.65 3.46 18.71
N PHE A 104 9.76 4.25 18.09
CA PHE A 104 9.23 5.47 18.69
C PHE A 104 8.57 5.21 20.05
N HIS A 105 7.70 4.20 20.15
CA HIS A 105 7.03 3.86 21.40
C HIS A 105 8.02 3.45 22.50
N ASN A 106 8.93 2.53 22.18
CA ASN A 106 9.91 2.02 23.14
C ASN A 106 10.86 3.13 23.62
N GLU A 107 11.34 3.99 22.72
CA GLU A 107 12.22 5.11 23.08
C GLU A 107 11.50 6.27 23.77
N SER A 108 10.16 6.28 23.73
CA SER A 108 9.31 7.28 24.40
C SER A 108 8.57 6.73 25.62
N ASN A 109 8.84 5.47 26.02
CA ASN A 109 8.13 4.75 27.09
C ASN A 109 6.59 4.70 26.92
N ILE A 110 6.13 4.57 25.67
CA ILE A 110 4.72 4.38 25.32
C ILE A 110 4.45 2.88 25.21
N VAL A 111 3.33 2.42 25.77
CA VAL A 111 2.91 1.02 25.67
C VAL A 111 2.55 0.67 24.22
N ASN A 112 2.89 -0.55 23.78
CA ASN A 112 2.60 -1.01 22.43
C ASN A 112 1.26 -1.73 22.33
N LEU A 113 0.71 -1.80 21.11
CA LEU A 113 -0.41 -2.67 20.72
C LEU A 113 -1.68 -2.54 21.58
N TYR A 114 -2.09 -1.32 21.93
CA TYR A 114 -3.33 -1.08 22.67
C TYR A 114 -4.48 -0.53 21.82
N SER A 115 -4.19 -0.02 20.61
CA SER A 115 -5.21 0.57 19.74
C SER A 115 -5.70 -0.39 18.66
N LEU A 116 -6.94 -0.19 18.20
CA LEU A 116 -7.50 -0.97 17.10
C LEU A 116 -6.64 -0.85 15.82
N HIS A 117 -6.11 0.35 15.54
CA HIS A 117 -5.18 0.59 14.44
C HIS A 117 -3.97 -0.34 14.50
N SER A 118 -3.38 -0.49 15.69
CA SER A 118 -2.20 -1.34 15.90
C SER A 118 -2.52 -2.84 15.80
N TRP A 119 -3.69 -3.28 16.29
CA TRP A 119 -4.13 -4.69 16.19
C TRP A 119 -4.39 -5.08 14.73
N LEU A 120 -5.13 -4.24 13.99
CA LEU A 120 -5.34 -4.44 12.56
C LEU A 120 -4.03 -4.35 11.79
N GLY A 121 -3.15 -3.40 12.12
CA GLY A 121 -1.85 -3.25 11.47
C GLY A 121 -0.98 -4.51 11.53
N ILE A 122 -0.86 -5.14 12.71
CA ILE A 122 -0.14 -6.41 12.85
C ILE A 122 -0.84 -7.54 12.11
N GLY A 123 -2.16 -7.64 12.19
CA GLY A 123 -2.92 -8.62 11.43
C GLY A 123 -2.68 -8.48 9.92
N ILE A 124 -2.76 -7.27 9.38
CA ILE A 124 -2.60 -6.97 7.96
C ILE A 124 -1.20 -7.34 7.47
N ILE A 125 -0.13 -6.93 8.17
CA ILE A 125 1.24 -7.23 7.70
C ILE A 125 1.53 -8.74 7.72
N VAL A 126 0.98 -9.48 8.70
CA VAL A 126 1.09 -10.94 8.77
C VAL A 126 0.32 -11.59 7.61
N LEU A 127 -0.93 -11.21 7.38
CA LEU A 127 -1.73 -11.75 6.27
C LEU A 127 -1.11 -11.42 4.91
N TYR A 128 -0.55 -10.22 4.76
CA TYR A 128 0.17 -9.80 3.56
C TYR A 128 1.43 -10.65 3.34
N GLY A 129 2.21 -10.92 4.40
CA GLY A 129 3.37 -11.82 4.33
C GLY A 129 3.00 -13.25 3.94
N ILE A 130 1.94 -13.80 4.55
CA ILE A 130 1.39 -15.12 4.20
C ILE A 130 0.98 -15.15 2.72
N GLN A 131 0.24 -14.14 2.27
CA GLN A 131 -0.21 -14.01 0.89
C GLN A 131 0.97 -13.96 -0.09
N TRP A 132 2.03 -13.24 0.24
CA TRP A 132 3.22 -13.13 -0.60
C TRP A 132 3.98 -14.46 -0.68
N ILE A 133 4.23 -15.11 0.48
CA ILE A 133 4.91 -16.41 0.55
C ILE A 133 4.11 -17.47 -0.21
N TYR A 134 2.81 -17.55 0.04
CA TYR A 134 1.91 -18.49 -0.64
C TYR A 134 1.90 -18.23 -2.15
N GLY A 135 1.76 -16.97 -2.57
CA GLY A 135 1.80 -16.58 -3.98
C GLY A 135 3.11 -16.96 -4.66
N PHE A 136 4.25 -16.76 -3.97
CA PHE A 136 5.56 -17.18 -4.44
C PHE A 136 5.64 -18.70 -4.65
N LEU A 137 5.28 -19.49 -3.64
CA LEU A 137 5.39 -20.95 -3.68
C LEU A 137 4.47 -21.58 -4.74
N VAL A 138 3.25 -21.06 -4.89
CA VAL A 138 2.24 -21.62 -5.81
C VAL A 138 2.43 -21.13 -7.25
N PHE A 139 2.68 -19.84 -7.47
CA PHE A 139 2.67 -19.24 -8.81
C PHE A 139 4.05 -18.95 -9.39
N PHE A 140 5.12 -19.01 -8.59
CA PHE A 140 6.48 -18.66 -9.02
C PHE A 140 7.47 -19.82 -8.85
N TYR A 141 7.92 -20.14 -7.63
CA TYR A 141 8.92 -21.18 -7.37
C TYR A 141 8.72 -21.84 -6.00
N PRO A 142 8.74 -23.19 -5.88
CA PRO A 142 8.97 -24.18 -6.95
C PRO A 142 7.80 -24.27 -7.95
N GLY A 143 6.65 -23.69 -7.59
CA GLY A 143 5.46 -23.63 -8.41
C GLY A 143 4.57 -24.86 -8.23
N GLY A 144 3.29 -24.63 -7.91
CA GLY A 144 2.29 -25.68 -7.77
C GLY A 144 1.94 -26.36 -9.10
N SER A 145 1.28 -27.52 -9.02
CA SER A 145 0.69 -28.19 -10.19
C SER A 145 -0.38 -27.31 -10.86
N SER A 146 -0.76 -27.66 -12.08
CA SER A 146 -1.81 -26.94 -12.82
C SER A 146 -3.14 -26.89 -12.04
N GLU A 147 -3.54 -27.98 -11.39
CA GLU A 147 -4.73 -28.04 -10.54
C GLU A 147 -4.61 -27.10 -9.34
N ILE A 148 -3.52 -27.19 -8.57
CA ILE A 148 -3.32 -26.32 -7.40
C ILE A 148 -3.38 -24.86 -7.83
N ARG A 149 -2.69 -24.47 -8.92
CA ARG A 149 -2.73 -23.09 -9.41
C ARG A 149 -4.13 -22.64 -9.82
N GLN A 150 -4.89 -23.51 -10.48
CA GLN A 150 -6.25 -23.20 -10.93
C GLN A 150 -7.21 -23.01 -9.76
N GLU A 151 -7.14 -23.88 -8.75
CA GLU A 151 -7.96 -23.80 -7.54
C GLU A 151 -7.55 -22.64 -6.62
N SER A 152 -6.25 -22.34 -6.55
CA SER A 152 -5.69 -21.31 -5.67
C SER A 152 -5.93 -19.90 -6.19
N LEU A 153 -6.01 -19.71 -7.51
CA LEU A 153 -6.05 -18.39 -8.12
C LEU A 153 -7.25 -17.53 -7.66
N PRO A 154 -8.51 -18.03 -7.63
CA PRO A 154 -9.64 -17.25 -7.12
C PRO A 154 -9.45 -16.82 -5.67
N TRP A 155 -8.96 -17.71 -4.81
CA TRP A 155 -8.70 -17.42 -3.40
C TRP A 155 -7.58 -16.42 -3.21
N HIS A 156 -6.49 -16.54 -3.97
CA HIS A 156 -5.39 -15.58 -3.96
C HIS A 156 -5.89 -14.18 -4.34
N VAL A 157 -6.72 -14.05 -5.36
CA VAL A 157 -7.28 -12.75 -5.77
C VAL A 157 -8.20 -12.17 -4.70
N VAL A 158 -9.15 -12.96 -4.18
CA VAL A 158 -10.11 -12.50 -3.16
C VAL A 158 -9.40 -12.10 -1.87
N PHE A 159 -8.51 -12.94 -1.37
CA PHE A 159 -7.77 -12.69 -0.14
C PHE A 159 -6.81 -11.51 -0.27
N GLY A 160 -6.12 -11.37 -1.41
CA GLY A 160 -5.26 -10.22 -1.69
C GLY A 160 -6.02 -8.90 -1.69
N LEU A 161 -7.19 -8.85 -2.34
CA LEU A 161 -8.07 -7.67 -2.31
C LEU A 161 -8.60 -7.38 -0.91
N PHE A 162 -8.99 -8.41 -0.16
CA PHE A 162 -9.45 -8.25 1.22
C PHE A 162 -8.37 -7.62 2.11
N VAL A 163 -7.14 -8.15 2.08
CA VAL A 163 -6.00 -7.60 2.84
C VAL A 163 -5.71 -6.16 2.43
N TYR A 164 -5.79 -5.85 1.13
CA TYR A 164 -5.56 -4.49 0.63
C TYR A 164 -6.65 -3.50 1.09
N ILE A 165 -7.92 -3.89 1.05
CA ILE A 165 -9.03 -3.06 1.57
C ILE A 165 -8.86 -2.82 3.08
N LEU A 166 -8.45 -3.84 3.83
CA LEU A 166 -8.11 -3.69 5.24
C LEU A 166 -6.94 -2.73 5.45
N ALA A 167 -5.91 -2.78 4.61
CA ALA A 167 -4.77 -1.85 4.68
C ALA A 167 -5.19 -0.39 4.47
N VAL A 168 -6.04 -0.12 3.47
CA VAL A 168 -6.60 1.23 3.23
C VAL A 168 -7.47 1.70 4.40
N GLY A 169 -8.32 0.81 4.93
CA GLY A 169 -9.10 1.11 6.14
C GLY A 169 -8.22 1.39 7.35
N ASN A 170 -7.17 0.61 7.56
CA ASN A 170 -6.26 0.77 8.68
C ASN A 170 -5.39 2.03 8.56
N ALA A 171 -5.02 2.45 7.35
CA ALA A 171 -4.38 3.74 7.12
C ALA A 171 -5.29 4.90 7.53
N SER A 172 -6.59 4.80 7.24
CA SER A 172 -7.59 5.79 7.67
C SER A 172 -7.68 5.89 9.20
N LEU A 173 -7.64 4.74 9.90
CA LEU A 173 -7.55 4.72 11.38
C LEU A 173 -6.26 5.37 11.89
N GLY A 174 -5.12 5.11 11.25
CA GLY A 174 -3.83 5.69 11.64
C GLY A 174 -3.78 7.21 11.46
N TYR A 175 -4.33 7.73 10.35
CA TYR A 175 -4.46 9.18 10.15
C TYR A 175 -5.35 9.81 11.23
N LEU A 176 -6.52 9.23 11.48
CA LEU A 176 -7.45 9.71 12.50
C LEU A 176 -6.84 9.68 13.91
N GLU A 177 -6.21 8.57 14.29
CA GLU A 177 -5.56 8.39 15.59
C GLU A 177 -4.45 9.44 15.77
N LYS A 178 -3.56 9.58 14.78
CA LYS A 178 -2.47 10.54 14.88
C LYS A 178 -2.98 11.98 14.92
N LEU A 179 -3.95 12.35 14.09
CA LEU A 179 -4.52 13.69 14.11
C LEU A 179 -5.19 13.98 15.46
N THR A 180 -5.94 13.03 16.00
CA THR A 180 -6.57 13.15 17.34
C THR A 180 -5.53 13.41 18.43
N PHE A 181 -4.39 12.71 18.40
CA PHE A 181 -3.29 12.96 19.35
C PHE A 181 -2.70 14.35 19.20
N LEU A 182 -2.55 14.85 17.96
CA LEU A 182 -2.04 16.19 17.71
C LEU A 182 -3.01 17.27 18.19
N GLU A 183 -4.31 17.12 17.92
CA GLU A 183 -5.35 18.03 18.38
C GLU A 183 -5.44 18.06 19.91
N ASN A 184 -5.37 16.90 20.57
CA ASN A 184 -5.29 16.82 22.03
C ASN A 184 -4.00 17.47 22.60
N SER A 185 -2.97 17.61 21.77
CA SER A 185 -1.72 18.29 22.12
C SER A 185 -1.71 19.77 21.70
N GLY A 186 -2.84 20.32 21.24
CA GLY A 186 -3.01 21.74 20.92
C GLY A 186 -2.98 22.10 19.44
N LEU A 187 -2.97 21.13 18.51
CA LEU A 187 -3.14 21.41 17.08
C LEU A 187 -4.54 22.01 16.82
N GLU A 188 -4.61 23.06 16.02
CA GLU A 188 -5.88 23.66 15.60
C GLU A 188 -6.68 22.70 14.71
N LYS A 189 -7.92 22.39 15.12
CA LYS A 189 -8.82 21.46 14.41
C LYS A 189 -9.21 21.91 13.00
N TYR A 190 -9.17 23.22 12.75
CA TYR A 190 -9.45 23.84 11.45
C TYR A 190 -8.18 24.44 10.81
N GLY A 191 -7.00 24.04 11.32
CA GLY A 191 -5.72 24.48 10.79
C GLY A 191 -5.34 23.75 9.50
N ALA A 192 -4.37 24.34 8.77
CA ALA A 192 -3.87 23.77 7.51
C ALA A 192 -3.32 22.35 7.67
N GLU A 193 -2.65 22.03 8.78
CA GLU A 193 -2.14 20.68 9.05
C GLU A 193 -3.28 19.66 9.19
N ALA A 194 -4.34 20.00 9.93
CA ALA A 194 -5.48 19.12 10.13
C ALA A 194 -6.21 18.83 8.81
N PHE A 195 -6.42 19.86 7.99
CA PHE A 195 -6.98 19.68 6.64
C PHE A 195 -6.07 18.83 5.76
N LEU A 196 -4.76 19.07 5.75
CA LEU A 196 -3.81 18.28 4.97
C LEU A 196 -3.90 16.80 5.34
N VAL A 197 -3.94 16.45 6.62
CA VAL A 197 -4.07 15.06 7.07
C VAL A 197 -5.40 14.44 6.63
N ASN A 198 -6.52 15.16 6.82
CA ASN A 198 -7.83 14.69 6.39
C ASN A 198 -7.91 14.47 4.88
N PHE A 199 -7.41 15.41 4.06
CA PHE A 199 -7.36 15.23 2.62
C PHE A 199 -6.40 14.11 2.20
N THR A 200 -5.30 13.88 2.93
CA THR A 200 -4.41 12.74 2.68
C THR A 200 -5.14 11.42 2.90
N ALA A 201 -5.95 11.32 3.95
CA ALA A 201 -6.80 10.14 4.20
C ALA A 201 -7.85 9.96 3.09
N LEU A 202 -8.52 11.03 2.64
CA LEU A 202 -9.47 10.98 1.53
C LEU A 202 -8.81 10.51 0.22
N VAL A 203 -7.64 11.06 -0.11
CA VAL A 203 -6.85 10.65 -1.29
C VAL A 203 -6.45 9.18 -1.19
N THR A 204 -6.07 8.70 0.00
CA THR A 204 -5.75 7.29 0.28
C THR A 204 -6.95 6.36 0.01
N ILE A 205 -8.14 6.75 0.47
CA ILE A 205 -9.39 5.99 0.24
C ILE A 205 -9.76 5.98 -1.24
N LEU A 206 -9.67 7.13 -1.91
CA LEU A 206 -9.96 7.24 -3.34
C LEU A 206 -8.96 6.42 -4.15
N PHE A 207 -7.67 6.50 -3.85
CA PHE A 207 -6.64 5.65 -4.45
C PHE A 207 -6.98 4.17 -4.33
N GLY A 208 -7.27 3.69 -3.11
CA GLY A 208 -7.70 2.31 -2.86
C GLY A 208 -8.93 1.92 -3.70
N THR A 209 -9.91 2.82 -3.78
CA THR A 209 -11.13 2.63 -4.59
C THR A 209 -10.80 2.44 -6.07
N PHE A 210 -9.96 3.30 -6.66
CA PHE A 210 -9.59 3.20 -8.07
C PHE A 210 -8.71 1.97 -8.38
N VAL A 211 -7.90 1.51 -7.43
CA VAL A 211 -7.23 0.20 -7.52
C VAL A 211 -8.25 -0.93 -7.63
N VAL A 212 -9.27 -0.96 -6.76
CA VAL A 212 -10.34 -1.98 -6.82
C VAL A 212 -11.11 -1.92 -8.14
N LEU A 213 -11.50 -0.72 -8.60
CA LEU A 213 -12.16 -0.54 -9.90
C LEU A 213 -11.32 -1.05 -11.06
N THR A 214 -10.00 -0.84 -11.01
CA THR A 214 -9.06 -1.32 -12.03
C THR A 214 -9.00 -2.84 -12.08
N VAL A 215 -9.00 -3.52 -10.92
CA VAL A 215 -9.01 -5.00 -10.85
C VAL A 215 -10.26 -5.59 -11.51
N PHE A 216 -11.41 -4.96 -11.33
CA PHE A 216 -12.65 -5.39 -11.96
C PHE A 216 -12.81 -4.95 -13.42
N SER A 217 -11.87 -4.20 -13.98
CA SER A 217 -11.94 -3.70 -15.36
C SER A 217 -11.30 -4.63 -16.39
N LYS A 218 -11.58 -4.36 -17.68
CA LYS A 218 -10.96 -5.09 -18.81
C LYS A 218 -9.47 -4.78 -18.89
N PRO A 219 -8.58 -5.80 -18.93
CA PRO A 219 -7.15 -5.59 -19.03
C PRO A 219 -6.74 -4.98 -20.38
N VAL A 220 -5.57 -4.36 -20.43
CA VAL A 220 -4.90 -4.01 -21.69
C VAL A 220 -4.52 -5.29 -22.43
N ALA A 221 -4.63 -5.26 -23.76
CA ALA A 221 -4.16 -6.35 -24.60
C ALA A 221 -2.64 -6.50 -24.46
N GLU A 222 -2.13 -7.72 -24.61
CA GLU A 222 -0.69 -7.95 -24.65
C GLU A 222 -0.12 -7.40 -25.95
N ASP A 223 0.98 -6.63 -25.89
CA ASP A 223 1.63 -6.14 -27.09
C ASP A 223 2.25 -7.33 -27.85
N GLU A 224 1.74 -7.62 -29.06
CA GLU A 224 2.26 -8.67 -29.95
C GLU A 224 3.57 -8.27 -30.68
N TYR A 225 4.36 -7.34 -30.13
CA TYR A 225 5.69 -7.04 -30.66
C TYR A 225 6.66 -8.16 -30.30
N SER A 226 6.50 -9.30 -30.97
CA SER A 226 7.63 -10.10 -31.42
C SER A 226 8.59 -9.14 -32.09
N TYR A 227 9.76 -8.91 -31.49
CA TYR A 227 10.90 -8.42 -32.25
C TYR A 227 11.13 -9.45 -33.35
N SER A 228 10.51 -9.23 -34.52
CA SER A 228 11.03 -9.75 -35.76
C SER A 228 12.44 -9.18 -35.81
N ALA A 229 13.42 -10.04 -35.55
CA ALA A 229 14.80 -9.72 -35.87
C ALA A 229 14.75 -9.25 -37.33
N ILE A 230 15.12 -7.99 -37.56
CA ILE A 230 15.35 -7.48 -38.89
C ILE A 230 16.50 -8.33 -39.42
N ASN A 231 16.17 -9.29 -40.30
CA ASN A 231 17.14 -10.07 -41.07
C ASN A 231 17.95 -9.14 -41.97
#